data_AF-A0A7L2GYQ8-F1
#
_entry.id   AF-A0A7L2GYQ8-F1
#
_cell.length_a   1.000
_cell.length_b   1.000
_cell.length_c   1.000
_cell.angle_alpha   90.00
_cell.angle_beta   90.00
_cell.angle_gamma   90.00
#
_symmetry.space_group_name_H-M   'P 1'
#
loop_
_entity.id
_entity.type
_entity.pdbx_description
1 polymer ?
#
loop_
_entity_poly.entity_id
_entity_poly.type
_entity_poly.pdbx_seq_one_letter_code
_entity_poly.pdbx_strand_id
1 'polypeptide(L)'
;QGDDGDEDFHLSQMLTLSQVQGNLERRSQDQVNQKVSELVQFLLVKDQKKIPIKRADILKKVIREYKDVYPEIINRVGRTLQEVFGLQLVEMDTKHHIYILTSDLPRVEGENLRRDNETAKLGLLMVILSFIFMK
;
A
#
# COMPACT_ATOMS: atom_id res chain seq x y z
N GLN A 1 51.21 -19.96 18.83
CA GLN A 1 50.12 -20.86 19.24
C GLN A 1 49.11 -19.96 19.93
N GLY A 2 48.16 -19.37 19.19
CA GLY A 2 46.90 -20.00 18.76
C GLY A 2 46.01 -20.09 20.01
N ASP A 3 44.94 -19.31 20.16
CA ASP A 3 43.69 -19.49 19.41
C ASP A 3 42.79 -18.23 19.50
N ASP A 4 42.40 -17.70 18.34
CA ASP A 4 41.37 -16.69 18.11
C ASP A 4 40.03 -17.43 17.96
N GLY A 5 38.90 -16.94 18.50
CA GLY A 5 37.65 -17.68 18.24
C GLY A 5 36.27 -17.09 18.58
N ASP A 6 36.13 -16.10 19.46
CA ASP A 6 34.79 -15.85 20.05
C ASP A 6 34.14 -14.47 19.76
N GLU A 7 34.69 -13.62 18.91
CA GLU A 7 34.12 -12.26 18.70
C GLU A 7 33.16 -12.11 17.50
N ASP A 8 33.02 -13.13 16.63
CA ASP A 8 32.21 -13.00 15.41
C ASP A 8 30.70 -13.21 15.60
N PHE A 9 30.25 -13.75 16.74
CA PHE A 9 28.83 -14.11 16.90
C PHE A 9 27.91 -12.95 17.32
N HIS A 10 28.46 -11.80 17.70
CA HIS A 10 27.66 -10.63 18.08
C HIS A 10 27.57 -9.54 17.00
N LEU A 11 28.40 -9.60 15.95
CA LEU A 11 28.43 -8.58 14.89
C LEU A 11 27.22 -8.60 13.94
N SER A 12 26.46 -9.71 13.89
CA SER A 12 25.28 -9.82 13.01
C SER A 12 24.00 -9.22 13.61
N GLN A 13 23.95 -8.92 14.92
CA GLN A 13 22.75 -8.37 15.56
C GLN A 13 22.80 -6.85 15.77
N MET A 14 23.89 -6.20 15.38
CA MET A 14 24.00 -4.74 15.30
C MET A 14 24.28 -4.30 13.86
N LEU A 15 23.36 -4.61 12.94
CA LEU A 15 23.14 -3.76 11.78
C LEU A 15 22.60 -2.42 12.30
N THR A 16 23.58 -1.60 12.64
CA THR A 16 23.61 -0.32 13.31
C THR A 16 22.43 0.59 12.99
N LEU A 17 21.64 0.90 14.02
CA LEU A 17 20.78 2.09 14.07
C LEU A 17 21.51 3.34 13.57
N SER A 18 22.82 3.46 13.83
CA SER A 18 23.69 4.55 13.34
C SER A 18 23.76 4.69 11.81
N GLN A 19 23.65 3.62 11.04
CA GLN A 19 23.64 3.70 9.56
C GLN A 19 22.28 4.13 9.02
N VAL A 20 21.19 3.75 9.70
CA VAL A 20 19.83 4.23 9.41
C VAL A 20 19.72 5.71 9.78
N GLN A 21 20.27 6.09 10.94
CA GLN A 21 20.26 7.46 11.47
C GLN A 21 21.12 8.39 10.60
N GLY A 22 22.32 7.98 10.19
CA GLY A 22 23.17 8.78 9.30
C GLY A 22 22.62 8.97 7.87
N ASN A 23 21.79 8.04 7.39
CA ASN A 23 21.08 8.20 6.11
C ASN A 23 19.80 9.05 6.26
N LEU A 24 19.12 8.96 7.41
CA LEU A 24 18.04 9.88 7.78
C LEU A 24 18.56 11.33 7.93
N GLU A 25 19.78 11.51 8.44
CA GLU A 25 20.42 12.83 8.62
C GLU A 25 20.78 13.54 7.31
N ARG A 26 20.83 12.85 6.16
CA ARG A 26 21.05 13.50 4.84
C ARG A 26 19.77 14.01 4.19
N ARG A 27 18.59 13.63 4.71
CA ARG A 27 17.31 13.92 4.06
C ARG A 27 16.34 14.52 5.07
N SER A 28 15.75 15.66 4.75
CA SER A 28 14.82 16.30 5.69
C SER A 28 13.64 15.36 5.98
N GLN A 29 13.17 15.38 7.23
CA GLN A 29 11.96 14.71 7.66
C GLN A 29 10.77 15.03 6.75
N ASP A 30 10.74 16.25 6.19
CA ASP A 30 9.73 16.71 5.24
C ASP A 30 9.78 15.96 3.91
N GLN A 31 10.97 15.61 3.41
CA GLN A 31 11.13 14.85 2.17
C GLN A 31 10.62 13.42 2.33
N VAL A 32 10.87 12.80 3.49
CA VAL A 32 10.32 11.47 3.82
C VAL A 32 8.80 11.54 3.91
N ASN A 33 8.26 12.58 4.58
CA ASN A 33 6.81 12.79 4.67
C ASN A 33 6.16 13.01 3.30
N GLN A 34 6.81 13.77 2.41
CA GLN A 34 6.36 13.91 1.03
C GLN A 34 6.31 12.55 0.32
N LYS A 35 7.33 11.71 0.48
CA LYS A 35 7.35 10.36 -0.12
C LYS A 35 6.27 9.44 0.44
N VAL A 36 5.95 9.56 1.73
CA VAL A 36 4.83 8.86 2.36
C VAL A 36 3.52 9.28 1.69
N SER A 37 3.26 10.58 1.55
CA SER A 37 2.06 11.10 0.88
C SER A 37 1.95 10.66 -0.58
N GLU A 38 3.05 10.72 -1.34
CA GLU A 38 3.11 10.23 -2.72
C GLU A 38 2.79 8.73 -2.81
N LEU A 39 3.30 7.92 -1.87
CA LEU A 39 3.04 6.49 -1.85
C LEU A 39 1.59 6.18 -1.46
N VAL A 40 1.03 6.85 -0.46
CA VAL A 40 -0.40 6.71 -0.11
C VAL A 40 -1.27 6.99 -1.34
N GLN A 41 -1.05 8.12 -2.02
CA GLN A 41 -1.80 8.47 -3.22
C GLN A 41 -1.65 7.41 -4.32
N PHE A 42 -0.42 6.92 -4.55
CA PHE A 42 -0.16 5.87 -5.53
C PHE A 42 -0.95 4.59 -5.21
N LEU A 43 -0.98 4.16 -3.95
CA LEU A 43 -1.68 2.95 -3.51
C LEU A 43 -3.19 3.09 -3.69
N LEU A 44 -3.76 4.23 -3.30
CA LEU A 44 -5.20 4.49 -3.45
C LEU A 44 -5.63 4.48 -4.92
N VAL A 45 -4.85 5.12 -5.81
CA VAL A 45 -5.14 5.13 -7.25
C VAL A 45 -5.04 3.71 -7.85
N LYS A 46 -4.06 2.92 -7.41
CA LYS A 46 -3.91 1.53 -7.85
C LYS A 46 -5.09 0.66 -7.40
N ASP A 47 -5.53 0.80 -6.16
CA ASP A 47 -6.69 0.06 -5.64
C ASP A 47 -7.99 0.45 -6.35
N GLN A 48 -8.20 1.75 -6.60
CA GLN A 48 -9.37 2.24 -7.33
C GLN A 48 -9.44 1.63 -8.74
N LYS A 49 -8.29 1.51 -9.42
CA LYS A 49 -8.18 0.91 -10.75
C LYS A 49 -8.14 -0.62 -10.73
N LYS A 50 -8.17 -1.25 -9.55
CA LYS A 50 -8.03 -2.70 -9.36
C LYS A 50 -6.79 -3.28 -10.03
N ILE A 51 -5.69 -2.51 -10.01
CA ILE A 51 -4.40 -2.92 -10.56
C ILE A 51 -3.54 -3.49 -9.43
N PRO A 52 -2.92 -4.69 -9.59
CA PRO A 52 -2.02 -5.25 -8.60
C PRO A 52 -0.89 -4.29 -8.21
N ILE A 53 -0.66 -4.16 -6.91
CA ILE A 53 0.39 -3.31 -6.35
C ILE A 53 1.64 -4.16 -6.16
N LYS A 54 2.66 -3.99 -7.01
CA LYS A 54 3.92 -4.74 -6.90
C LYS A 54 4.96 -3.94 -6.12
N ARG A 55 5.76 -4.60 -5.26
CA ARG A 55 6.89 -3.96 -4.58
C ARG A 55 7.85 -3.27 -5.54
N ALA A 56 8.19 -3.94 -6.64
CA ALA A 56 9.07 -3.39 -7.67
C ALA A 56 8.53 -2.08 -8.28
N ASP A 57 7.21 -1.98 -8.44
CA ASP A 57 6.53 -0.77 -8.93
C ASP A 57 6.64 0.37 -7.91
N ILE A 58 6.42 0.09 -6.63
CA ILE A 58 6.58 1.07 -5.54
C ILE A 58 8.01 1.61 -5.52
N LEU A 59 8.98 0.70 -5.54
CA LEU A 59 10.40 1.04 -5.48
C LEU A 59 10.84 1.85 -6.70
N LYS A 60 10.36 1.52 -7.90
CA LYS A 60 10.76 2.20 -9.14
C LYS A 60 10.04 3.52 -9.37
N LYS A 61 8.76 3.63 -9.02
CA LYS A 61 7.93 4.80 -9.38
C LYS A 61 7.95 5.88 -8.32
N VAL A 62 7.88 5.51 -7.04
CA VAL A 62 7.72 6.44 -5.92
C VAL A 62 9.01 6.64 -5.14
N ILE A 63 9.58 5.53 -4.67
CA ILE A 63 10.73 5.53 -3.74
C ILE A 63 12.01 5.96 -4.47
N ARG A 64 12.31 5.37 -5.64
CA ARG A 64 13.45 5.71 -6.50
C ARG A 64 14.80 5.72 -5.76
N GLU A 65 15.29 6.88 -5.37
CA GLU A 65 16.53 7.08 -4.61
C GLU A 65 16.38 6.86 -3.09
N TYR A 66 15.16 6.79 -2.56
CA TYR A 66 14.85 6.66 -1.12
C TYR A 66 14.81 5.20 -0.63
N LYS A 67 15.57 4.29 -1.26
CA LYS A 67 15.51 2.84 -0.96
C LYS A 67 16.04 2.48 0.42
N ASP A 68 17.00 3.26 0.90
CA ASP A 68 17.62 3.20 2.23
C ASP A 68 16.61 3.45 3.36
N VAL A 69 15.66 4.36 3.15
CA VAL A 69 14.58 4.69 4.10
C VAL A 69 13.24 4.04 3.77
N TYR A 70 13.21 3.11 2.80
CA TYR A 70 12.00 2.40 2.40
C TYR A 70 11.26 1.73 3.57
N PRO A 71 11.94 1.02 4.50
CA PRO A 71 11.27 0.38 5.64
C PRO A 71 10.53 1.39 6.53
N GLU A 72 11.07 2.59 6.65
CA GLU A 72 10.44 3.65 7.44
C GLU A 72 9.23 4.26 6.71
N ILE A 73 9.39 4.53 5.41
CA ILE A 73 8.29 5.05 4.57
C ILE A 73 7.12 4.07 4.58
N ILE A 74 7.36 2.78 4.37
CA ILE A 74 6.26 1.80 4.30
C ILE A 74 5.54 1.64 5.64
N ASN A 75 6.28 1.72 6.76
CA ASN A 75 5.69 1.69 8.09
C ASN A 75 4.79 2.91 8.35
N ARG A 76 5.27 4.12 8.00
CA ARG A 76 4.47 5.36 8.08
C ARG A 76 3.23 5.30 7.19
N VAL A 77 3.37 4.81 5.96
CA VAL A 77 2.24 4.60 5.04
C VAL A 77 1.21 3.63 5.61
N GLY A 78 1.65 2.50 6.19
CA GLY A 78 0.76 1.54 6.84
C GLY A 78 -0.06 2.19 7.94
N ARG A 79 0.58 2.97 8.82
CA ARG A 79 -0.12 3.74 9.86
C ARG A 79 -1.10 4.76 9.28
N THR A 80 -0.68 5.56 8.30
CA THR A 80 -1.55 6.56 7.67
C THR A 80 -2.76 5.92 7.00
N LEU A 81 -2.58 4.80 6.29
CA LEU A 81 -3.69 4.07 5.67
C LEU A 81 -4.70 3.59 6.73
N GLN A 82 -4.20 3.08 7.86
CA GLN A 82 -5.06 2.59 8.93
C GLN A 82 -5.78 3.74 9.65
N GLU A 83 -5.03 4.75 10.11
CA GLU A 83 -5.54 5.84 10.96
C GLU A 83 -6.43 6.84 10.22
N VAL A 84 -6.12 7.12 8.94
CA VAL A 84 -6.82 8.16 8.17
C VAL A 84 -7.85 7.57 7.21
N PHE A 85 -7.55 6.42 6.60
CA PHE A 85 -8.39 5.83 5.56
C PHE A 85 -9.17 4.59 5.99
N GLY A 86 -8.89 4.00 7.16
CA GLY A 86 -9.49 2.71 7.55
C GLY A 86 -9.13 1.59 6.55
N LEU A 87 -7.88 1.62 6.08
CA LEU A 87 -7.34 0.67 5.12
C LEU A 87 -6.06 0.04 5.64
N GLN A 88 -5.84 -1.22 5.30
CA GLN A 88 -4.63 -1.95 5.60
C GLN A 88 -3.95 -2.42 4.32
N LEU A 89 -2.64 -2.17 4.23
CA LEU A 89 -1.80 -2.70 3.17
C LEU A 89 -1.39 -4.14 3.53
N VAL A 90 -1.88 -5.11 2.78
CA VAL A 90 -1.65 -6.54 3.02
C VAL A 90 -0.89 -7.15 1.86
N GLU A 91 0.12 -7.97 2.15
CA GLU A 91 0.83 -8.76 1.14
C GLU A 91 0.00 -10.01 0.83
N MET A 92 -0.53 -10.08 -0.39
CA MET A 92 -1.34 -11.21 -0.88
C MET A 92 -0.44 -12.35 -1.38
N ASP A 93 0.70 -11.99 -1.98
CA ASP A 93 1.64 -12.96 -2.55
C ASP A 93 3.07 -12.59 -2.15
N THR A 94 3.63 -13.39 -1.26
CA THR A 94 4.99 -13.23 -0.74
C THR A 94 6.07 -13.59 -1.74
N LYS A 95 5.77 -14.43 -2.75
CA LYS A 95 6.72 -14.83 -3.78
C LYS A 95 6.94 -13.72 -4.80
N HIS A 96 5.87 -13.02 -5.16
CA HIS A 96 5.92 -11.95 -6.15
C HIS A 96 5.87 -10.54 -5.52
N HIS A 97 5.82 -10.47 -4.19
CA HIS A 97 5.66 -9.23 -3.41
C HIS A 97 4.52 -8.34 -3.93
N ILE A 98 3.33 -8.94 -3.99
CA ILE A 98 2.10 -8.28 -4.43
C ILE A 98 1.29 -7.88 -3.20
N TYR A 99 0.92 -6.60 -3.16
CA TYR A 99 0.11 -6.02 -2.11
C TYR A 99 -1.30 -5.68 -2.61
N ILE A 100 -2.23 -5.63 -1.67
CA ILE A 100 -3.60 -5.15 -1.84
C ILE A 100 -3.96 -4.24 -0.68
N LEU A 101 -4.92 -3.34 -0.90
CA LEU A 101 -5.55 -2.59 0.17
C LEU A 101 -6.83 -3.31 0.59
N THR A 102 -6.98 -3.54 1.89
CA THR A 102 -8.17 -4.13 2.49
C THR A 102 -8.77 -3.16 3.47
N SER A 103 -10.09 -3.06 3.54
CA SER A 103 -10.75 -2.27 4.58
C SER A 103 -11.02 -3.16 5.78
N ASP A 104 -10.70 -2.63 6.96
CA ASP A 104 -11.03 -3.22 8.26
C ASP A 104 -12.49 -2.94 8.68
N LEU A 105 -13.18 -2.06 7.96
CA LEU A 105 -14.59 -1.78 8.20
C LEU A 105 -15.44 -2.99 7.81
N PRO A 106 -16.43 -3.38 8.65
CA PRO A 106 -17.34 -4.45 8.32
C PRO A 106 -18.04 -4.10 7.02
N ARG A 107 -17.75 -4.91 5.99
CA ARG A 107 -18.35 -4.76 4.67
C ARG A 107 -19.85 -4.87 4.86
N VAL A 108 -20.60 -3.80 4.57
CA VAL A 108 -22.04 -3.92 4.41
C VAL A 108 -22.24 -4.86 3.23
N GLU A 109 -22.58 -6.12 3.51
CA GLU A 109 -22.65 -7.23 2.56
C GLU A 109 -23.63 -7.00 1.40
N GLY A 110 -24.38 -5.89 1.41
CA GLY A 110 -25.42 -5.60 0.43
C GLY A 110 -24.98 -4.91 -0.87
N GLU A 111 -23.78 -4.33 -0.97
CA GLU A 111 -23.55 -3.34 -2.05
C GLU A 111 -22.94 -3.89 -3.33
N ASN A 112 -22.28 -5.06 -3.31
CA ASN A 112 -21.63 -5.61 -4.50
C ASN A 112 -22.37 -6.82 -5.09
N LEU A 113 -23.20 -7.53 -4.31
CA LEU A 113 -23.93 -8.71 -4.80
C LEU A 113 -25.39 -8.41 -5.17
N ARG A 114 -26.05 -7.42 -4.54
CA ARG A 114 -27.39 -6.96 -4.98
C ARG A 114 -27.35 -5.98 -6.14
N ARG A 115 -26.20 -5.33 -6.38
CA ARG A 115 -26.07 -4.31 -7.42
C ARG A 115 -26.32 -4.91 -8.79
N ASP A 116 -25.76 -6.06 -9.14
CA ASP A 116 -25.82 -6.49 -10.54
C ASP A 116 -27.24 -6.89 -10.99
N ASN A 117 -27.99 -7.67 -10.22
CA ASN A 117 -29.33 -8.11 -10.64
C ASN A 117 -30.38 -6.99 -10.50
N GLU A 118 -30.40 -6.28 -9.37
CA GLU A 118 -31.39 -5.22 -9.15
C GLU A 118 -31.06 -3.97 -9.97
N THR A 119 -29.79 -3.62 -10.15
CA THR A 119 -29.41 -2.51 -11.06
C THR A 119 -29.65 -2.88 -12.52
N ALA A 120 -29.44 -4.13 -12.94
CA ALA A 120 -29.80 -4.55 -14.30
C ALA A 120 -31.31 -4.48 -14.55
N LYS A 121 -32.13 -4.91 -13.58
CA LYS A 121 -33.60 -4.78 -13.65
C LYS A 121 -34.05 -3.32 -13.68
N LEU A 122 -33.49 -2.47 -12.82
CA LEU A 122 -33.78 -1.03 -12.80
C LEU A 122 -33.33 -0.35 -14.10
N GLY A 123 -32.17 -0.73 -14.63
CA GLY A 123 -31.68 -0.25 -15.92
C GLY A 123 -32.60 -0.63 -17.08
N LEU A 124 -33.01 -1.90 -17.14
CA LEU A 124 -33.97 -2.36 -18.14
C LEU A 124 -35.33 -1.66 -18.01
N LEU A 125 -35.82 -1.48 -16.79
CA LEU A 125 -37.05 -0.74 -16.52
C LEU A 125 -36.96 0.71 -17.03
N MET A 126 -35.84 1.40 -16.77
CA MET A 126 -35.60 2.77 -17.26
C MET A 126 -35.57 2.85 -18.79
N VAL A 127 -34.99 1.83 -19.46
CA VAL A 127 -34.98 1.74 -20.94
C VAL A 127 -36.40 1.55 -21.48
N ILE A 128 -37.18 0.65 -20.88
CA ILE A 128 -38.57 0.41 -21.27
C ILE A 128 -39.42 1.67 -21.04
N LEU A 129 -39.29 2.31 -19.88
CA LEU A 129 -39.99 3.57 -19.59
C LEU A 129 -39.64 4.65 -20.61
N SER A 130 -38.35 4.83 -20.92
CA SER A 130 -37.91 5.82 -21.92
C SER A 130 -38.53 5.53 -23.28
N PHE A 131 -38.61 4.26 -23.69
CA PHE A 131 -39.25 3.87 -24.95
C PHE A 131 -40.76 4.15 -24.98
N ILE A 132 -41.45 3.94 -23.85
CA ILE A 132 -42.89 4.25 -23.71
C ILE A 132 -43.11 5.77 -23.74
N PHE A 133 -42.25 6.55 -23.07
CA PHE A 133 -42.36 8.01 -22.96
C PHE A 133 -41.84 8.78 -24.18
N MET A 134 -41.01 8.19 -25.04
CA MET A 134 -40.50 8.82 -26.27
C MET A 134 -41.51 8.83 -27.44
N LYS A 135 -42.79 8.54 -27.19
CA LYS A 135 -43.85 8.51 -28.19
C LYS A 135 -44.95 9.54 -27.88
#